data_AF-A0A7V3NK40-F1
#
_entry.id   AF-A0A7V3NK40-F1
#
_cell.length_a   1.000
_cell.length_b   1.000
_cell.length_c   1.000
_cell.angle_alpha   90.00
_cell.angle_beta   90.00
_cell.angle_gamma   90.00
#
_symmetry.space_group_name_H-M   'P 1'
#
loop_
_entity.id
_entity.type
_entity.pdbx_description
1 polymer ?
#
loop_
_entity_poly.entity_id
_entity_poly.type
_entity_poly.pdbx_seq_one_letter_code
_entity_poly.pdbx_strand_id
1 'polypeptide(L)'
;MRDGERVWVEVEEYDTGRGIVDWEGDYFVAIMEEYLAAGHGRTGTVGAARSYLFDAAALLRFAVAWMERRLGGQRLTPFLVPGTPEP
;
A
#
# COMPACT_ATOMS: atom_id res chain seq x y z
N MET A 1 18.58 -13.10 -14.84
CA MET A 1 19.18 -14.26 -15.53
C MET A 1 18.95 -15.47 -14.66
N ARG A 2 18.60 -16.62 -15.24
CA ARG A 2 18.60 -17.90 -14.52
C ARG A 2 19.69 -18.75 -15.17
N ASP A 3 20.61 -19.27 -14.36
CA ASP A 3 21.73 -20.09 -14.82
C ASP A 3 22.59 -19.46 -15.93
N GLY A 4 22.80 -18.14 -15.85
CA GLY A 4 23.61 -17.41 -16.83
C GLY A 4 22.87 -16.98 -18.10
N GLU A 5 21.59 -17.30 -18.25
CA GLU A 5 20.80 -16.94 -19.43
C GLU A 5 19.75 -15.86 -19.15
N ARG A 6 19.48 -15.02 -20.16
CA ARG A 6 18.41 -14.03 -20.11
C ARG A 6 17.06 -14.74 -20.26
N VAL A 7 16.23 -14.62 -19.23
CA VAL A 7 14.87 -15.18 -19.19
C VAL A 7 13.88 -14.07 -18.89
N TRP A 8 12.80 -13.99 -19.67
CA TRP A 8 11.63 -13.17 -19.33
C TRP A 8 10.72 -13.96 -18.40
N VAL A 9 10.27 -13.33 -17.33
CA VAL A 9 9.38 -13.92 -16.33
C VAL A 9 8.17 -13.01 -16.22
N GLU A 10 7.00 -13.59 -16.44
CA GLU A 10 5.74 -12.90 -16.17
C GLU A 10 5.49 -12.93 -14.65
N VAL A 11 5.08 -11.79 -14.10
CA VAL A 11 4.77 -11.62 -12.69
C VAL A 11 3.46 -10.86 -12.58
N GLU A 12 2.59 -11.34 -11.70
CA GLU A 12 1.39 -10.64 -11.28
C GLU A 12 1.62 -10.03 -9.89
N GLU A 13 1.31 -8.74 -9.73
CA GLU A 13 1.43 -8.00 -8.47
C GLU A 13 0.26 -7.03 -8.32
N TYR A 14 -0.04 -6.63 -7.09
CA TYR A 14 -0.96 -5.54 -6.84
C TYR A 14 -0.50 -4.23 -7.50
N ASP A 15 -1.44 -3.38 -7.91
CA ASP A 15 -1.09 -2.04 -8.40
C ASP A 15 -0.60 -1.18 -7.22
N THR A 16 0.71 -1.21 -6.97
CA THR A 16 1.37 -0.37 -5.95
C THR A 16 1.68 1.03 -6.48
N GLY A 17 1.41 1.31 -7.76
CA GLY A 17 1.64 2.62 -8.37
C GLY A 17 0.46 3.56 -8.18
N ARG A 18 -0.76 3.06 -8.41
CA ARG A 18 -2.02 3.80 -8.20
C ARG A 18 -2.71 3.45 -6.89
N GLY A 19 -2.39 2.29 -6.34
CA GLY A 19 -3.04 1.73 -5.17
C GLY A 19 -4.09 0.68 -5.53
N ILE A 20 -4.49 -0.09 -4.53
CA ILE A 20 -5.36 -1.26 -4.72
C ILE A 20 -6.87 -0.92 -4.78
N VAL A 21 -7.23 0.32 -4.53
CA VAL A 21 -8.60 0.83 -4.57
C VAL A 21 -8.61 2.27 -5.07
N ASP A 22 -9.68 2.65 -5.76
CA ASP A 22 -9.93 4.06 -6.05
C ASP A 22 -10.24 4.79 -4.75
N TRP A 23 -9.38 5.74 -4.38
CA TRP A 23 -9.49 6.52 -3.16
C TRP A 23 -9.28 8.00 -3.47
N GLU A 24 -9.94 8.87 -2.70
CA GLU A 24 -9.71 10.30 -2.82
C GLU A 24 -8.34 10.66 -2.20
N GLY A 25 -7.37 10.91 -3.08
CA GLY A 25 -6.00 11.19 -2.67
C GLY A 25 -5.22 9.92 -2.28
N ASP A 26 -4.28 10.07 -1.34
CA ASP A 26 -3.40 8.98 -0.92
C ASP A 26 -3.87 8.38 0.40
N TYR A 27 -4.43 7.17 0.35
CA TYR A 27 -4.88 6.47 1.54
C TYR A 27 -3.73 6.09 2.48
N PHE A 28 -2.50 5.96 1.99
CA PHE A 28 -1.35 5.76 2.89
C PHE A 28 -1.17 6.99 3.76
N VAL A 29 -1.21 8.20 3.21
CA VAL A 29 -1.13 9.45 4.01
C VAL A 29 -2.26 9.49 5.04
N ALA A 30 -3.50 9.20 4.65
CA ALA A 30 -4.63 9.17 5.58
C ALA A 30 -4.44 8.18 6.74
N ILE A 31 -3.94 6.97 6.44
CA ILE A 31 -3.60 5.96 7.46
C ILE A 31 -2.54 6.49 8.42
N MET A 32 -1.47 7.11 7.90
CA MET A 32 -0.37 7.62 8.72
C MET A 32 -0.82 8.78 9.61
N GLU A 33 -1.64 9.70 9.08
CA GLU A 33 -2.18 10.83 9.83
C GLU A 33 -3.12 10.37 10.95
N GLU A 34 -4.03 9.44 10.68
CA GLU A 34 -4.92 8.89 11.72
C GLU A 34 -4.14 8.09 12.76
N TYR A 35 -3.08 7.37 12.36
CA TYR A 35 -2.21 6.65 13.29
C TYR A 35 -1.49 7.61 14.26
N LEU A 36 -0.99 8.74 13.75
CA LEU A 36 -0.39 9.80 14.55
C LEU A 36 -1.42 10.50 15.45
N ALA A 37 -2.61 10.79 14.93
CA ALA A 37 -3.70 11.42 15.68
C ALA A 37 -4.21 10.53 16.83
N ALA A 38 -4.15 9.20 16.67
CA ALA A 38 -4.43 8.23 17.72
C ALA A 38 -3.35 8.18 18.83
N GLY A 39 -2.31 9.01 18.75
CA GLY A 39 -1.23 9.09 19.74
C GLY A 39 -0.15 8.04 19.56
N HIS A 40 -0.11 7.34 18.42
CA HIS A 40 0.96 6.39 18.11
C HIS A 40 2.14 7.06 17.40
N GLY A 41 3.28 6.35 17.40
CA GLY A 41 4.51 6.84 16.80
C GLY A 41 5.15 8.00 17.58
N ARG A 42 6.26 8.50 17.04
CA ARG A 42 6.97 9.67 17.57
C ARG A 42 7.21 10.66 16.44
N THR A 43 7.07 11.94 16.73
CA THR A 43 7.31 13.02 15.77
C THR A 43 8.36 13.98 16.29
N GLY A 44 9.18 14.53 15.39
CA GLY A 44 10.26 15.44 15.76
C GLY A 44 10.95 15.98 14.52
N THR A 45 12.21 16.40 14.67
CA THR A 45 13.06 16.79 13.56
C THR A 45 14.35 15.97 13.53
N VAL A 46 14.83 15.67 12.33
CA VAL A 46 16.20 15.21 12.10
C VAL A 46 16.88 16.29 11.26
N GLY A 47 17.78 17.04 11.89
CA GLY A 47 18.26 18.31 11.32
C GLY A 47 17.11 19.30 11.16
N ALA A 48 16.93 19.83 9.94
CA ALA A 48 15.84 20.74 9.59
C ALA A 48 14.59 20.03 9.04
N ALA A 49 14.61 18.71 8.87
CA ALA A 49 13.50 17.96 8.30
C ALA A 49 12.52 17.50 9.39
N ARG A 50 11.21 17.67 9.15
CA ARG A 50 10.17 17.01 9.94
C ARG A 50 10.30 15.50 9.76
N SER A 51 10.29 14.75 10.86
CA SER A 51 10.53 13.30 10.82
C SER A 51 9.59 12.54 11.76
N TYR A 52 9.40 11.27 11.42
CA TYR A 52 8.47 10.37 12.08
C TYR A 52 9.14 9.02 12.33
N LEU A 53 8.90 8.44 13.50
CA LEU A 53 9.34 7.09 13.86
C LEU A 53 8.12 6.26 14.23
N PHE A 54 7.93 5.14 13.54
CA PHE A 54 6.80 4.23 13.71
C PHE A 54 7.28 2.84 14.13
N ASP A 55 6.49 2.18 14.97
CA ASP A 55 6.60 0.73 15.15
C ASP A 55 5.92 0.05 13.96
N ALA A 56 6.69 -0.68 13.16
CA ALA A 56 6.20 -1.25 11.91
C ALA A 56 5.06 -2.26 12.13
N ALA A 57 5.15 -3.10 13.16
CA ALA A 57 4.16 -4.13 13.40
C ALA A 57 2.83 -3.53 13.90
N ALA A 58 2.88 -2.51 14.77
CA ALA A 58 1.71 -1.80 15.25
C ALA A 58 1.05 -0.98 14.16
N LEU A 59 1.84 -0.29 13.32
CA LEU A 59 1.33 0.45 12.17
C LEU A 59 0.64 -0.49 11.18
N LEU A 60 1.23 -1.64 10.85
CA LEU A 60 0.63 -2.61 9.93
C LEU A 60 -0.73 -3.10 10.46
N ARG A 61 -0.82 -3.48 11.74
CA ARG A 61 -2.10 -3.90 12.35
C ARG A 61 -3.14 -2.79 12.30
N PHE A 62 -2.73 -1.56 12.58
CA PHE A 62 -3.64 -0.40 12.50
C PHE A 62 -4.14 -0.18 11.07
N ALA A 63 -3.22 -0.19 10.08
CA ALA A 63 -3.52 0.03 8.68
C ALA A 63 -4.48 -1.02 8.10
N VAL A 64 -4.24 -2.31 8.37
CA VAL A 64 -5.13 -3.40 7.94
C VAL A 64 -6.54 -3.20 8.51
N ALA A 65 -6.65 -2.99 9.83
CA ALA A 65 -7.95 -2.78 10.46
C ALA A 65 -8.63 -1.48 9.94
N TRP A 66 -7.85 -0.44 9.64
CA TRP A 66 -8.34 0.81 9.07
C TRP A 66 -8.96 0.60 7.68
N MET A 67 -8.29 -0.18 6.83
CA MET A 67 -8.73 -0.53 5.48
C MET A 67 -9.97 -1.42 5.52
N GLU A 68 -9.96 -2.49 6.31
CA GLU A 68 -11.08 -3.42 6.45
C GLU A 68 -12.37 -2.71 6.92
N ARG A 69 -12.26 -1.78 7.87
CA ARG A 69 -13.43 -1.02 8.35
C ARG A 69 -14.04 -0.12 7.28
N ARG A 70 -13.24 0.40 6.35
CA ARG A 70 -13.69 1.37 5.33
C ARG A 70 -14.05 0.72 4.00
N LEU A 71 -13.38 -0.36 3.65
CA LEU A 71 -13.44 -1.00 2.33
C LEU A 71 -14.05 -2.40 2.39
N GLY A 72 -14.14 -3.05 3.57
CA GLY A 72 -14.61 -4.43 3.72
C GLY A 72 -16.07 -4.67 3.33
N GLY A 73 -16.84 -3.62 3.05
CA GLY A 73 -18.20 -3.69 2.49
C GLY A 73 -18.30 -3.31 1.01
N GLN A 74 -17.20 -2.89 0.37
CA GLN A 74 -17.20 -2.48 -1.03
C GLN A 74 -17.05 -3.71 -1.92
N ARG A 75 -17.97 -3.86 -2.88
CA ARG A 75 -17.88 -4.90 -3.90
C ARG A 75 -16.73 -4.53 -4.84
N LEU A 76 -15.60 -5.24 -4.74
CA LEU A 76 -14.47 -5.07 -5.65
C LEU A 76 -14.97 -5.24 -7.09
N THR A 77 -14.74 -4.24 -7.93
CA THR A 77 -14.99 -4.34 -9.38
C THR A 77 -14.08 -5.42 -9.94
N PRO A 78 -14.59 -6.33 -10.80
CA PRO A 78 -13.76 -7.35 -11.42
C PRO A 78 -12.61 -6.70 -12.21
N PHE A 79 -11.39 -7.16 -11.95
CA PHE A 79 -10.23 -6.83 -12.77
C PHE A 79 -10.38 -7.51 -14.14
N LEU A 80 -10.55 -6.73 -15.21
CA LEU A 80 -10.56 -7.20 -16.59
C LEU A 80 -9.11 -7.21 -17.09
N VAL A 81 -8.51 -8.38 -17.27
CA VAL A 81 -7.20 -8.54 -17.90
C VAL A 81 -7.33 -8.25 -19.40
N PRO A 82 -6.68 -7.21 -19.95
CA PRO A 82 -6.68 -6.98 -21.39
C PRO A 82 -5.62 -7.87 -22.06
N GLY A 83 -6.06 -8.77 -22.94
CA GLY A 83 -5.24 -9.38 -23.99
C GLY A 83 -4.26 -10.47 -23.56
N THR A 84 -4.74 -11.70 -23.40
CA THR A 84 -3.91 -12.88 -23.66
C THR A 84 -3.62 -12.98 -25.16
N PRO A 85 -2.36 -13.07 -25.61
CA PRO A 85 -2.08 -13.45 -26.99
C PRO A 85 -2.50 -14.92 -27.19
N GLU A 86 -3.23 -15.19 -28.28
CA GLU A 86 -3.54 -16.55 -28.73
C GLU A 86 -2.26 -17.32 -29.10
N PRO A 87 -2.29 -18.67 -29.03
CA PRO A 87 -1.10 -19.54 -29.04
C PRO A 87 -0.21 -19.45 -30.29
#